data_AF-A0A944S0Q5-F1
#
_entry.id   AF-A0A944S0Q5-F1
#
_cell.length_a   1.000
_cell.length_b   1.000
_cell.length_c   1.000
_cell.angle_alpha   90.00
_cell.angle_beta   90.00
_cell.angle_gamma   90.00
#
_symmetry.space_group_name_H-M   'P 1'
#
loop_
_entity.id
_entity.type
_entity.pdbx_description
1 polymer ?
#
loop_
_entity_poly.entity_id
_entity_poly.type
_entity_poly.pdbx_seq_one_letter_code
_entity_poly.pdbx_strand_id
1 'polypeptide(L)'
;MKTYWGDIHNHCAVSYGHGVPERVLDNARQHLDFVSITGHAFWPDMPTDITRYNHAILYHLGGFAKLQQRWDGLLDQLTAANRPGEFVTLPSYEWHSCEFGDYNAYFNTHQAPLIDGPDLATLAQRLGEQAAGFMLMPHHCGYSRGHRGLNWDGFMPAVSPLIEIYSNHGCGEADDASYEYHHTMGPRVGGSMVRRGLLAGHRFGFSAGTDSHDGYPGHYGHGKVGVITDKLDLPSIWDGLMNRRTIASTGTRFAVDYQLGGGSVGEVVRRQATMPLRFAVEGSAPIERVDLIEGANGRCRVRRLLGPDLDFDFAPGRYKIKVECGWGRADTRSDWDISCHVRGGRLLGLERCFRHSTYPMDEMASSEQVVEQDDARVRWQARAVPNPSGMVGGTHFNAGGTQAVVLEIEANSDCRLQVTTSGADLDLALSDLVVESVGQQIDGFGSPAIKVNRAIPERAFSFAHDEDFQPPTDAETGFCYARVIQSDGQMAWISPIWYE
;
A
#
# COMPACT_ATOMS: atom_id res chain seq x y z
N MET A 1 -17.99 8.87 5.71
CA MET A 1 -16.81 7.98 5.79
C MET A 1 -15.54 8.74 5.43
N LYS A 2 -14.42 8.35 6.04
CA LYS A 2 -13.04 8.81 5.76
C LYS A 2 -12.23 7.61 5.31
N THR A 3 -11.08 7.85 4.67
CA THR A 3 -10.13 6.78 4.35
C THR A 3 -9.04 6.73 5.41
N TYR A 4 -8.91 5.58 6.07
CA TYR A 4 -7.77 5.26 6.94
C TYR A 4 -6.79 4.38 6.18
N TRP A 5 -5.50 4.55 6.40
CA TRP A 5 -4.45 3.87 5.65
C TRP A 5 -3.64 2.92 6.51
N GLY A 6 -3.42 1.71 6.03
CA GLY A 6 -2.67 0.70 6.75
C GLY A 6 -1.88 -0.23 5.83
N ASP A 7 -1.06 -1.06 6.46
CA ASP A 7 -0.41 -2.19 5.81
C ASP A 7 -0.80 -3.45 6.58
N ILE A 8 -1.56 -4.32 5.92
CA ILE A 8 -2.05 -5.56 6.51
C ILE A 8 -1.23 -6.76 6.06
N HIS A 9 -0.19 -6.58 5.25
CA HIS A 9 0.68 -7.67 4.87
C HIS A 9 2.15 -7.24 4.93
N ASN A 10 2.78 -7.56 6.04
CA ASN A 10 4.22 -7.42 6.25
C ASN A 10 4.68 -8.49 7.24
N HIS A 11 5.96 -8.82 7.14
CA HIS A 11 6.60 -9.82 7.97
C HIS A 11 7.68 -9.21 8.84
N CYS A 12 7.96 -9.90 9.94
CA CYS A 12 9.02 -9.51 10.84
C CYS A 12 9.67 -10.72 11.52
N ALA A 13 10.57 -10.45 12.46
CA ALA A 13 11.28 -11.48 13.21
C ALA A 13 10.38 -12.30 14.15
N VAL A 14 9.05 -12.17 14.14
CA VAL A 14 8.14 -13.11 14.81
C VAL A 14 8.15 -14.48 14.13
N SER A 15 8.36 -14.52 12.80
CA SER A 15 8.63 -15.71 12.01
C SER A 15 10.02 -15.58 11.36
N TYR A 16 10.17 -15.70 10.03
CA TYR A 16 11.46 -15.66 9.34
C TYR A 16 11.84 -14.31 8.67
N GLY A 17 11.29 -13.19 9.14
CA GLY A 17 11.72 -11.85 8.72
C GLY A 17 12.68 -11.14 9.69
N HIS A 18 12.76 -9.83 9.51
CA HIS A 18 13.62 -8.87 10.20
C HIS A 18 12.78 -7.85 11.01
N GLY A 19 13.39 -7.14 11.95
CA GLY A 19 12.72 -6.29 12.95
C GLY A 19 11.91 -7.08 14.00
N VAL A 20 12.04 -6.75 15.28
CA VAL A 20 11.15 -7.30 16.31
C VAL A 20 9.76 -6.64 16.21
N PRO A 21 8.66 -7.32 16.63
CA PRO A 21 7.31 -6.76 16.54
C PRO A 21 7.14 -5.38 17.17
N GLU A 22 7.85 -5.10 18.28
CA GLU A 22 7.80 -3.80 18.95
C GLU A 22 8.27 -2.66 18.03
N ARG A 23 9.37 -2.89 17.29
CA ARG A 23 9.89 -1.92 16.32
C ARG A 23 8.93 -1.78 15.13
N VAL A 24 8.37 -2.88 14.66
CA VAL A 24 7.38 -2.89 13.56
C VAL A 24 6.18 -2.01 13.91
N LEU A 25 5.66 -2.15 15.13
CA LEU A 25 4.55 -1.34 15.64
C LEU A 25 4.96 0.13 15.83
N ASP A 26 6.19 0.39 16.26
CA ASP A 26 6.70 1.75 16.36
C ASP A 26 6.81 2.44 15.00
N ASN A 27 7.41 1.79 14.00
CA ASN A 27 7.48 2.26 12.62
C ASN A 27 6.08 2.54 12.05
N ALA A 28 5.15 1.59 12.20
CA ALA A 28 3.78 1.74 11.70
C ALA A 28 3.09 2.99 12.26
N ARG A 29 3.23 3.29 13.56
CA ARG A 29 2.61 4.48 14.18
C ARG A 29 3.10 5.80 13.59
N GLN A 30 4.30 5.82 13.02
CA GLN A 30 4.84 7.05 12.45
C GLN A 30 4.09 7.48 11.20
N HIS A 31 3.43 6.56 10.48
CA HIS A 31 2.92 6.81 9.14
C HIS A 31 1.75 5.93 8.68
N LEU A 32 1.09 5.16 9.56
CA LEU A 32 -0.09 4.34 9.28
C LEU A 32 -1.14 4.52 10.39
N ASP A 33 -2.41 4.40 10.01
CA ASP A 33 -3.55 4.44 10.93
C ASP A 33 -3.85 3.03 11.49
N PHE A 34 -3.54 1.97 10.73
CA PHE A 34 -3.66 0.59 11.19
C PHE A 34 -2.60 -0.34 10.59
N VAL A 35 -2.36 -1.47 11.24
CA VAL A 35 -1.35 -2.45 10.79
C VAL A 35 -1.77 -3.89 11.16
N SER A 36 -1.28 -4.85 10.40
CA SER A 36 -1.19 -6.25 10.81
C SER A 36 0.26 -6.70 10.81
N ILE A 37 0.67 -7.59 11.71
CA ILE A 37 1.96 -8.30 11.61
C ILE A 37 1.62 -9.72 11.21
N THR A 38 1.98 -10.12 9.99
CA THR A 38 1.62 -11.41 9.44
C THR A 38 2.78 -12.37 9.63
N GLY A 39 2.64 -13.33 10.53
CA GLY A 39 3.63 -14.40 10.68
C GLY A 39 3.38 -15.52 9.68
N HIS A 40 4.43 -16.07 9.06
CA HIS A 40 4.30 -17.31 8.30
C HIS A 40 4.03 -18.49 9.23
N ALA A 41 2.97 -19.26 8.97
CA ALA A 41 2.47 -20.26 9.92
C ALA A 41 2.51 -21.70 9.41
N PHE A 42 1.97 -21.96 8.21
CA PHE A 42 1.71 -23.33 7.77
C PHE A 42 1.89 -23.51 6.26
N TRP A 43 2.30 -24.70 5.82
CA TRP A 43 2.38 -25.07 4.41
C TRP A 43 2.13 -26.59 4.25
N PRO A 44 0.86 -27.04 4.26
CA PRO A 44 0.51 -28.47 4.32
C PRO A 44 0.92 -29.28 3.09
N ASP A 45 1.01 -28.66 1.91
CA ASP A 45 1.40 -29.30 0.64
C ASP A 45 2.83 -28.92 0.19
N MET A 46 3.69 -28.52 1.15
CA MET A 46 5.08 -28.16 0.88
C MET A 46 5.86 -29.32 0.24
N PRO A 47 6.74 -29.07 -0.75
CA PRO A 47 7.62 -30.09 -1.29
C PRO A 47 8.45 -30.79 -0.19
N THR A 48 8.50 -32.12 -0.22
CA THR A 48 9.13 -32.94 0.83
C THR A 48 10.49 -33.52 0.46
N ASP A 49 10.91 -33.37 -0.80
CA ASP A 49 12.23 -33.82 -1.26
C ASP A 49 13.34 -32.91 -0.69
N ILE A 50 13.87 -33.32 0.46
CA ILE A 50 14.93 -32.59 1.16
C ILE A 50 16.25 -32.56 0.37
N THR A 51 16.48 -33.47 -0.57
CA THR A 51 17.71 -33.43 -1.38
C THR A 51 17.70 -32.26 -2.35
N ARG A 52 16.50 -31.85 -2.80
CA ARG A 52 16.29 -30.78 -3.76
C ARG A 52 15.91 -29.45 -3.11
N TYR A 53 15.11 -29.49 -2.05
CA TYR A 53 14.48 -28.31 -1.46
C TYR A 53 14.91 -28.04 -0.01
N ASN A 54 16.04 -28.59 0.44
CA ASN A 54 16.52 -28.47 1.82
C ASN A 54 16.39 -27.05 2.40
N HIS A 55 16.88 -26.06 1.65
CA HIS A 55 16.87 -24.67 2.09
C HIS A 55 15.44 -24.16 2.34
N ALA A 56 14.53 -24.36 1.39
CA ALA A 56 13.15 -23.92 1.52
C ALA A 56 12.44 -24.63 2.69
N ILE A 57 12.59 -25.95 2.81
CA ILE A 57 11.97 -26.74 3.87
C ILE A 57 12.44 -26.27 5.25
N LEU A 58 13.75 -26.21 5.48
CA LEU A 58 14.30 -25.83 6.78
C LEU A 58 13.98 -24.37 7.15
N TYR A 59 14.04 -23.47 6.16
CA TYR A 59 13.72 -22.05 6.36
C TYR A 59 12.27 -21.86 6.82
N HIS A 60 11.31 -22.50 6.12
CA HIS A 60 9.90 -22.35 6.43
C HIS A 60 9.53 -23.05 7.76
N LEU A 61 9.92 -24.31 7.95
CA LEU A 61 9.64 -25.03 9.21
C LEU A 61 10.22 -24.31 10.44
N GLY A 62 11.40 -23.70 10.29
CA GLY A 62 12.01 -22.88 11.35
C GLY A 62 11.16 -21.66 11.70
N GLY A 63 10.66 -20.92 10.70
CA GLY A 63 9.79 -19.77 10.96
C GLY A 63 8.41 -20.14 11.49
N PHE A 64 7.83 -21.25 11.03
CA PHE A 64 6.55 -21.77 11.53
C PHE A 64 6.65 -22.11 13.02
N ALA A 65 7.68 -22.87 13.41
CA ALA A 65 7.94 -23.20 14.81
C ALA A 65 8.17 -21.94 15.67
N LYS A 66 8.88 -20.94 15.11
CA LYS A 66 9.14 -19.67 15.78
C LYS A 66 7.86 -18.85 15.99
N LEU A 67 6.98 -18.77 14.99
CA LEU A 67 5.67 -18.13 15.13
C LEU A 67 4.83 -18.84 16.18
N GLN A 68 4.73 -20.18 16.11
CA GLN A 68 3.94 -20.96 17.06
C GLN A 68 4.35 -20.72 18.51
N GLN A 69 5.66 -20.60 18.79
CA GLN A 69 6.18 -20.27 20.12
C GLN A 69 5.92 -18.83 20.56
N ARG A 70 5.69 -17.92 19.62
CA ARG A 70 5.57 -16.46 19.86
C ARG A 70 4.16 -15.93 19.67
N TRP A 71 3.22 -16.76 19.23
CA TRP A 71 1.88 -16.34 18.83
C TRP A 71 1.15 -15.57 19.93
N ASP A 72 1.05 -16.14 21.13
CA ASP A 72 0.39 -15.49 22.26
C ASP A 72 1.06 -14.16 22.62
N GLY A 73 2.41 -14.13 22.62
CA GLY A 73 3.17 -12.90 22.86
C GLY A 73 2.95 -11.83 21.79
N LEU A 74 2.81 -12.23 20.52
CA LEU A 74 2.44 -11.31 19.45
C LEU A 74 1.03 -10.76 19.67
N LEU A 75 0.05 -11.59 20.02
CA LEU A 75 -1.32 -11.14 20.30
C LEU A 75 -1.37 -10.16 21.47
N ASP A 76 -0.59 -10.39 22.53
CA ASP A 76 -0.46 -9.47 23.66
C ASP A 76 0.11 -8.12 23.22
N GLN A 77 1.17 -8.13 22.40
CA GLN A 77 1.78 -6.91 21.85
C GLN A 77 0.82 -6.14 20.95
N LEU A 78 0.10 -6.83 20.06
CA LEU A 78 -0.91 -6.22 19.19
C LEU A 78 -2.05 -5.62 20.02
N THR A 79 -2.53 -6.33 21.03
CA THR A 79 -3.57 -5.84 21.96
C THR A 79 -3.12 -4.58 22.68
N ALA A 80 -1.91 -4.58 23.26
CA ALA A 80 -1.35 -3.45 23.98
C ALA A 80 -1.09 -2.24 23.06
N ALA A 81 -0.79 -2.49 21.79
CA ALA A 81 -0.56 -1.46 20.80
C ALA A 81 -1.84 -0.83 20.25
N ASN A 82 -2.97 -1.53 20.30
CA ASN A 82 -4.25 -1.10 19.74
C ASN A 82 -4.87 0.04 20.57
N ARG A 83 -5.01 1.21 19.95
CA ARG A 83 -5.58 2.43 20.53
C ARG A 83 -6.65 2.98 19.57
N PRO A 84 -7.93 2.57 19.73
CA PRO A 84 -9.03 3.11 18.91
C PRO A 84 -9.02 4.64 18.89
N GLY A 85 -9.18 5.22 17.70
CA GLY A 85 -9.08 6.66 17.44
C GLY A 85 -7.67 7.15 17.09
N GLU A 86 -6.63 6.37 17.37
CA GLU A 86 -5.23 6.75 17.15
C GLU A 86 -4.48 5.75 16.25
N PHE A 87 -4.53 4.46 16.57
CA PHE A 87 -3.78 3.41 15.88
C PHE A 87 -4.40 2.03 16.12
N VAL A 88 -4.79 1.33 15.06
CA VAL A 88 -5.50 0.03 15.17
C VAL A 88 -4.59 -1.13 14.76
N THR A 89 -4.67 -2.25 15.48
CA THR A 89 -3.97 -3.48 15.10
C THR A 89 -4.96 -4.60 14.80
N LEU A 90 -4.63 -5.42 13.80
CA LEU A 90 -5.42 -6.57 13.35
C LEU A 90 -4.52 -7.81 13.36
N PRO A 91 -4.82 -8.87 14.12
CA PRO A 91 -4.01 -10.10 14.07
C PRO A 91 -4.14 -10.84 12.74
N SER A 92 -3.05 -11.46 12.31
CA SER A 92 -3.05 -12.36 11.17
C SER A 92 -1.91 -13.36 11.17
N TYR A 93 -2.04 -14.38 10.33
CA TYR A 93 -0.93 -15.23 9.91
C TYR A 93 -1.10 -15.63 8.45
N GLU A 94 -0.01 -16.04 7.81
CA GLU A 94 0.00 -16.53 6.44
C GLU A 94 0.04 -18.06 6.42
N TRP A 95 -0.86 -18.63 5.62
CA TRP A 95 -0.96 -20.04 5.29
C TRP A 95 -0.61 -20.21 3.81
N HIS A 96 0.27 -21.16 3.50
CA HIS A 96 0.81 -21.37 2.16
C HIS A 96 0.24 -22.62 1.51
N SER A 97 0.06 -22.58 0.19
CA SER A 97 -0.24 -23.79 -0.58
C SER A 97 0.28 -23.73 -2.00
N CYS A 98 0.96 -24.80 -2.42
CA CYS A 98 1.33 -25.00 -3.82
C CYS A 98 0.10 -25.11 -4.73
N GLU A 99 -0.97 -25.77 -4.27
CA GLU A 99 -2.20 -25.98 -5.03
C GLU A 99 -3.11 -24.73 -5.08
N PHE A 100 -3.32 -24.06 -3.95
CA PHE A 100 -4.33 -23.01 -3.80
C PHE A 100 -3.76 -21.59 -3.83
N GLY A 101 -2.45 -21.46 -3.66
CA GLY A 101 -1.78 -20.19 -3.41
C GLY A 101 -1.69 -19.88 -1.92
N ASP A 102 -1.12 -18.73 -1.60
CA ASP A 102 -0.95 -18.30 -0.22
C ASP A 102 -2.10 -17.40 0.22
N TYR A 103 -2.51 -17.56 1.47
CA TYR A 103 -3.62 -16.85 2.07
C TYR A 103 -3.23 -16.30 3.43
N ASN A 104 -3.56 -15.03 3.64
CA ASN A 104 -3.51 -14.42 4.96
C ASN A 104 -4.85 -14.60 5.67
N ALA A 105 -4.80 -15.24 6.83
CA ALA A 105 -5.93 -15.35 7.74
C ALA A 105 -5.92 -14.15 8.70
N TYR A 106 -6.92 -13.28 8.58
CA TYR A 106 -7.09 -12.11 9.44
C TYR A 106 -8.24 -12.31 10.43
N PHE A 107 -8.19 -11.62 11.56
CA PHE A 107 -9.17 -11.80 12.64
C PHE A 107 -9.73 -10.49 13.18
N ASN A 108 -11.04 -10.44 13.42
CA ASN A 108 -11.72 -9.26 13.97
C ASN A 108 -11.53 -9.03 15.48
N THR A 109 -10.61 -9.77 16.11
CA THR A 109 -10.35 -9.77 17.55
C THR A 109 -8.91 -10.18 17.82
N HIS A 110 -8.32 -9.66 18.89
CA HIS A 110 -7.00 -10.08 19.38
C HIS A 110 -6.97 -11.45 20.05
N GLN A 111 -8.12 -12.09 20.25
CA GLN A 111 -8.23 -13.50 20.64
C GLN A 111 -8.25 -14.38 19.39
N ALA A 112 -7.16 -14.32 18.61
CA ALA A 112 -7.07 -14.96 17.31
C ALA A 112 -6.48 -16.38 17.42
N PRO A 113 -7.12 -17.40 16.81
CA PRO A 113 -6.58 -18.75 16.77
C PRO A 113 -5.41 -18.85 15.79
N LEU A 114 -4.46 -19.77 16.03
CA LEU A 114 -3.43 -20.19 15.08
C LEU A 114 -3.75 -21.62 14.63
N ILE A 115 -4.43 -21.76 13.49
CA ILE A 115 -5.03 -23.02 13.03
C ILE A 115 -4.52 -23.38 11.63
N ASP A 116 -4.20 -24.66 11.43
CA ASP A 116 -3.87 -25.21 10.13
C ASP A 116 -5.07 -25.97 9.53
N GLY A 117 -5.05 -26.17 8.21
CA GLY A 117 -5.92 -27.07 7.47
C GLY A 117 -5.13 -27.72 6.32
N PRO A 118 -5.37 -29.01 5.99
CA PRO A 118 -4.67 -29.69 4.90
C PRO A 118 -4.99 -29.14 3.50
N ASP A 119 -6.09 -28.42 3.38
CA ASP A 119 -6.55 -27.71 2.19
C ASP A 119 -7.32 -26.45 2.61
N LEU A 120 -7.61 -25.57 1.64
CA LEU A 120 -8.26 -24.29 1.88
C LEU A 120 -9.67 -24.44 2.47
N ALA A 121 -10.43 -25.45 2.03
CA ALA A 121 -11.79 -25.69 2.50
C ALA A 121 -11.82 -26.12 3.97
N THR A 122 -10.92 -27.02 4.36
CA THR A 122 -10.78 -27.49 5.74
C THR A 122 -10.24 -26.38 6.64
N LEU A 123 -9.30 -25.55 6.17
CA LEU A 123 -8.85 -24.36 6.89
C LEU A 123 -10.04 -23.42 7.18
N ALA A 124 -10.80 -23.05 6.15
CA ALA A 124 -11.97 -22.18 6.29
C ALA A 124 -13.03 -22.78 7.23
N GLN A 125 -13.28 -24.09 7.16
CA GLN A 125 -14.20 -24.77 8.07
C GLN A 125 -13.72 -24.65 9.53
N ARG A 126 -12.46 -25.02 9.82
CA ARG A 126 -11.90 -25.00 11.19
C ARG A 126 -11.87 -23.59 11.78
N LEU A 127 -11.60 -22.58 10.95
CA LEU A 127 -11.70 -21.18 11.35
C LEU A 127 -13.15 -20.76 11.62
N GLY A 128 -14.11 -21.21 10.82
CA GLY A 128 -15.54 -20.95 11.02
C GLY A 128 -16.14 -21.62 12.26
N GLU A 129 -15.48 -22.64 12.82
CA GLU A 129 -15.84 -23.26 14.11
C GLU A 129 -15.39 -22.42 15.32
N GLN A 130 -14.58 -21.37 15.11
CA GLN A 130 -14.08 -20.50 16.17
C GLN A 130 -15.02 -19.32 16.44
N ALA A 131 -14.88 -18.70 17.61
CA ALA A 131 -15.65 -17.50 17.96
C ALA A 131 -15.13 -16.23 17.25
N ALA A 132 -13.86 -16.21 16.83
CA ALA A 132 -13.26 -15.09 16.11
C ALA A 132 -13.80 -15.03 14.67
N GLY A 133 -14.28 -13.85 14.26
CA GLY A 133 -14.59 -13.61 12.85
C GLY A 133 -13.29 -13.58 12.05
N PHE A 134 -13.30 -14.18 10.86
CA PHE A 134 -12.11 -14.32 10.03
C PHE A 134 -12.37 -13.96 8.56
N MET A 135 -11.28 -13.68 7.85
CA MET A 135 -11.24 -13.64 6.39
C MET A 135 -9.93 -14.27 5.91
N LEU A 136 -9.98 -14.89 4.72
CA LEU A 136 -8.85 -15.48 4.03
C LEU A 136 -8.58 -14.66 2.77
N MET A 137 -7.56 -13.81 2.79
CA MET A 137 -7.19 -12.99 1.64
C MET A 137 -6.05 -13.69 0.87
N PRO A 138 -6.25 -14.07 -0.39
CA PRO A 138 -5.15 -14.57 -1.19
C PRO A 138 -4.12 -13.47 -1.48
N HIS A 139 -2.86 -13.88 -1.49
CA HIS A 139 -1.69 -13.06 -1.71
C HIS A 139 -0.94 -13.47 -3.01
N HIS A 140 -0.13 -12.53 -3.54
CA HIS A 140 0.70 -12.58 -4.74
C HIS A 140 0.08 -13.26 -5.99
N CYS A 141 -1.16 -12.87 -6.29
CA CYS A 141 -1.85 -13.27 -7.52
C CYS A 141 -0.96 -13.08 -8.76
N GLY A 142 -0.83 -14.07 -9.64
CA GLY A 142 0.04 -13.99 -10.80
C GLY A 142 1.10 -15.08 -10.88
N TYR A 143 1.26 -15.94 -9.87
CA TYR A 143 2.10 -17.14 -10.01
C TYR A 143 1.38 -18.31 -10.70
N SER A 144 2.17 -19.28 -11.15
CA SER A 144 1.66 -20.50 -11.79
C SER A 144 1.02 -21.44 -10.78
N ARG A 145 0.00 -22.20 -11.22
CA ARG A 145 -0.57 -23.31 -10.44
C ARG A 145 0.52 -24.33 -10.06
N GLY A 146 0.46 -24.87 -8.84
CA GLY A 146 1.48 -25.76 -8.29
C GLY A 146 2.72 -25.03 -7.73
N HIS A 147 2.83 -23.72 -7.94
CA HIS A 147 3.95 -22.88 -7.49
C HIS A 147 3.43 -21.70 -6.66
N ARG A 148 2.48 -21.98 -5.76
CA ARG A 148 1.85 -21.00 -4.87
C ARG A 148 1.07 -19.89 -5.60
N GLY A 149 0.69 -20.11 -6.86
CA GLY A 149 -0.24 -19.23 -7.56
C GLY A 149 -1.69 -19.43 -7.16
N LEU A 150 -2.43 -18.33 -6.98
CA LEU A 150 -3.88 -18.35 -6.71
C LEU A 150 -4.62 -19.25 -7.71
N ASN A 151 -5.41 -20.18 -7.18
CA ASN A 151 -6.27 -21.07 -7.94
C ASN A 151 -7.76 -20.66 -7.83
N TRP A 152 -8.31 -20.12 -8.91
CA TRP A 152 -9.73 -19.69 -8.96
C TRP A 152 -10.72 -20.84 -8.77
N ASP A 153 -10.37 -22.07 -9.15
CA ASP A 153 -11.25 -23.24 -8.98
C ASP A 153 -11.53 -23.53 -7.48
N GLY A 154 -10.58 -23.17 -6.61
CA GLY A 154 -10.69 -23.34 -5.15
C GLY A 154 -11.05 -22.05 -4.40
N PHE A 155 -11.23 -20.92 -5.09
CA PHE A 155 -11.49 -19.63 -4.44
C PHE A 155 -12.82 -19.65 -3.68
N MET A 156 -12.83 -19.08 -2.46
CA MET A 156 -13.98 -19.09 -1.56
C MET A 156 -14.52 -17.68 -1.31
N PRO A 157 -15.41 -17.13 -2.18
CA PRO A 157 -15.87 -15.74 -2.09
C PRO A 157 -16.50 -15.35 -0.74
N ALA A 158 -17.11 -16.30 -0.04
CA ALA A 158 -17.78 -16.05 1.24
C ALA A 158 -16.83 -15.63 2.37
N VAL A 159 -15.55 -16.02 2.28
CA VAL A 159 -14.52 -15.73 3.30
C VAL A 159 -13.33 -14.97 2.73
N SER A 160 -13.30 -14.73 1.41
CA SER A 160 -12.26 -13.99 0.70
C SER A 160 -12.80 -12.68 0.11
N PRO A 161 -13.15 -11.69 0.94
CA PRO A 161 -13.71 -10.43 0.46
C PRO A 161 -12.70 -9.60 -0.32
N LEU A 162 -11.40 -9.76 -0.07
CA LEU A 162 -10.33 -8.98 -0.68
C LEU A 162 -9.31 -9.89 -1.34
N ILE A 163 -8.54 -9.31 -2.25
CA ILE A 163 -7.34 -9.90 -2.85
C ILE A 163 -6.21 -8.88 -2.81
N GLU A 164 -5.00 -9.33 -2.51
CA GLU A 164 -3.82 -8.48 -2.67
C GLU A 164 -3.44 -8.37 -4.15
N ILE A 165 -3.68 -7.19 -4.74
CA ILE A 165 -3.44 -6.91 -6.16
C ILE A 165 -2.00 -6.44 -6.42
N TYR A 166 -1.34 -5.91 -5.39
CA TYR A 166 0.02 -5.37 -5.49
C TYR A 166 0.78 -5.57 -4.18
N SER A 167 2.03 -5.99 -4.30
CA SER A 167 3.00 -6.06 -3.21
C SER A 167 4.43 -6.01 -3.75
N ASN A 168 5.42 -6.32 -2.92
CA ASN A 168 6.80 -6.51 -3.36
C ASN A 168 6.96 -7.57 -4.48
N HIS A 169 6.01 -8.50 -4.65
CA HIS A 169 6.02 -9.42 -5.78
C HIS A 169 5.80 -8.73 -7.13
N GLY A 170 5.10 -7.59 -7.16
CA GLY A 170 4.67 -6.87 -8.36
C GLY A 170 3.14 -6.65 -8.38
N CYS A 171 2.59 -6.29 -9.54
CA CYS A 171 1.15 -6.15 -9.73
C CYS A 171 0.51 -7.38 -10.39
N GLY A 172 -0.41 -8.02 -9.68
CA GLY A 172 -1.20 -9.18 -10.12
C GLY A 172 -2.50 -8.84 -10.86
N GLU A 173 -2.68 -7.58 -11.29
CA GLU A 173 -3.91 -7.13 -11.94
C GLU A 173 -4.20 -7.90 -13.24
N ALA A 174 -3.22 -7.95 -14.16
CA ALA A 174 -3.34 -8.55 -15.49
C ALA A 174 -1.98 -8.71 -16.20
N ASP A 175 -1.95 -9.45 -17.32
CA ASP A 175 -0.73 -9.72 -18.12
C ASP A 175 -0.11 -8.42 -18.67
N ASP A 176 -0.91 -7.36 -18.83
CA ASP A 176 -0.52 -6.06 -19.36
C ASP A 176 -0.37 -4.98 -18.29
N ALA A 177 -0.33 -5.36 -17.00
CA ALA A 177 -0.19 -4.41 -15.90
C ALA A 177 1.28 -3.97 -15.70
N SER A 178 1.48 -2.74 -15.23
CA SER A 178 2.78 -2.27 -14.74
C SER A 178 3.29 -3.13 -13.57
N TYR A 179 4.56 -2.95 -13.17
CA TYR A 179 5.19 -3.69 -12.07
C TYR A 179 5.25 -5.22 -12.30
N GLU A 180 6.23 -5.63 -13.09
CA GLU A 180 6.49 -7.04 -13.39
C GLU A 180 6.97 -7.83 -12.16
N TYR A 181 6.84 -9.16 -12.26
CA TYR A 181 7.27 -10.07 -11.21
C TYR A 181 8.75 -10.41 -11.40
N HIS A 182 9.58 -9.97 -10.46
CA HIS A 182 11.02 -10.25 -10.41
C HIS A 182 11.44 -11.07 -9.18
N HIS A 183 10.45 -11.51 -8.40
CA HIS A 183 10.67 -12.35 -7.23
C HIS A 183 10.98 -13.80 -7.60
N THR A 184 11.64 -14.52 -6.70
CA THR A 184 12.23 -15.86 -6.94
C THR A 184 11.22 -16.96 -7.28
N MET A 185 9.92 -16.76 -7.01
CA MET A 185 8.86 -17.73 -7.30
C MET A 185 8.50 -17.83 -8.80
N GLY A 186 8.98 -16.91 -9.64
CA GLY A 186 8.88 -17.01 -11.09
C GLY A 186 8.18 -15.82 -11.77
N PRO A 187 7.80 -15.98 -13.05
CA PRO A 187 7.18 -14.92 -13.81
C PRO A 187 5.70 -14.75 -13.45
N ARG A 188 5.16 -13.61 -13.88
CA ARG A 188 3.72 -13.33 -13.85
C ARG A 188 3.00 -14.16 -14.91
N VAL A 189 1.87 -14.78 -14.56
CA VAL A 189 1.10 -15.71 -15.39
C VAL A 189 -0.40 -15.42 -15.32
N GLY A 190 -1.00 -15.23 -16.49
CA GLY A 190 -2.41 -14.86 -16.69
C GLY A 190 -3.45 -15.61 -15.86
N GLY A 191 -3.25 -16.91 -15.62
CA GLY A 191 -4.27 -17.80 -15.03
C GLY A 191 -4.72 -17.43 -13.62
N SER A 192 -3.87 -16.81 -12.81
CA SER A 192 -4.11 -16.51 -11.38
C SER A 192 -4.35 -15.02 -11.11
N MET A 193 -4.47 -14.19 -12.15
CA MET A 193 -4.56 -12.73 -12.02
C MET A 193 -5.96 -12.23 -11.69
N VAL A 194 -6.02 -11.08 -11.04
CA VAL A 194 -7.25 -10.43 -10.57
C VAL A 194 -8.28 -10.22 -11.68
N ARG A 195 -7.87 -9.72 -12.86
CA ARG A 195 -8.82 -9.50 -13.97
C ARG A 195 -9.49 -10.79 -14.43
N ARG A 196 -8.80 -11.94 -14.37
CA ARG A 196 -9.41 -13.24 -14.68
C ARG A 196 -10.47 -13.63 -13.68
N GLY A 197 -10.20 -13.46 -12.39
CA GLY A 197 -11.17 -13.76 -11.33
C GLY A 197 -12.44 -12.91 -11.44
N LEU A 198 -12.28 -11.61 -11.68
CA LEU A 198 -13.42 -10.71 -11.90
C LEU A 198 -14.25 -11.13 -13.13
N LEU A 199 -13.61 -11.48 -14.25
CA LEU A 199 -14.30 -11.94 -15.46
C LEU A 199 -14.94 -13.33 -15.30
N ALA A 200 -14.46 -14.15 -14.37
CA ALA A 200 -15.08 -15.42 -13.98
C ALA A 200 -16.28 -15.23 -13.04
N GLY A 201 -16.60 -13.98 -12.65
CA GLY A 201 -17.76 -13.64 -11.83
C GLY A 201 -17.50 -13.63 -10.32
N HIS A 202 -16.25 -13.80 -9.88
CA HIS A 202 -15.89 -13.64 -8.48
C HIS A 202 -16.00 -12.16 -8.06
N ARG A 203 -16.41 -11.93 -6.81
CA ARG A 203 -16.60 -10.60 -6.23
C ARG A 203 -15.64 -10.42 -5.07
N PHE A 204 -14.69 -9.51 -5.23
CA PHE A 204 -13.70 -9.17 -4.22
C PHE A 204 -13.19 -7.74 -4.43
N GLY A 205 -12.76 -7.10 -3.35
CA GLY A 205 -12.08 -5.81 -3.38
C GLY A 205 -10.57 -5.98 -3.48
N PHE A 206 -9.87 -4.85 -3.56
CA PHE A 206 -8.42 -4.82 -3.71
C PHE A 206 -7.75 -4.38 -2.41
N SER A 207 -6.64 -5.05 -2.10
CA SER A 207 -5.67 -4.63 -1.09
C SER A 207 -4.29 -4.51 -1.74
N ALA A 208 -3.42 -3.70 -1.14
CA ALA A 208 -2.00 -3.77 -1.37
C ALA A 208 -1.29 -3.77 -0.01
N GLY A 209 -0.22 -4.54 0.09
CA GLY A 209 0.59 -4.66 1.29
C GLY A 209 2.06 -4.70 0.89
N THR A 210 2.96 -4.49 1.84
CA THR A 210 4.38 -4.48 1.48
C THR A 210 4.89 -5.87 1.16
N ASP A 211 4.38 -6.88 1.85
CA ASP A 211 4.93 -8.24 1.91
C ASP A 211 6.45 -8.23 2.13
N SER A 212 6.92 -7.21 2.86
CA SER A 212 8.33 -7.04 3.14
C SER A 212 8.73 -7.92 4.31
N HIS A 213 9.92 -8.53 4.22
CA HIS A 213 10.54 -9.25 5.33
C HIS A 213 11.41 -8.35 6.19
N ASP A 214 11.34 -7.03 6.01
CA ASP A 214 12.26 -6.06 6.63
C ASP A 214 11.77 -5.52 7.98
N GLY A 215 10.53 -5.83 8.38
CA GLY A 215 9.92 -5.29 9.59
C GLY A 215 9.60 -3.79 9.49
N TYR A 216 9.28 -3.31 8.28
CA TYR A 216 8.93 -1.92 8.01
C TYR A 216 7.61 -1.83 7.22
N PRO A 217 6.46 -1.87 7.91
CA PRO A 217 5.16 -1.82 7.27
C PRO A 217 4.95 -0.49 6.56
N GLY A 218 4.16 -0.46 5.50
CA GLY A 218 3.80 0.77 4.79
C GLY A 218 4.97 1.47 4.09
N HIS A 219 6.07 0.76 3.84
CA HIS A 219 7.20 1.20 3.03
C HIS A 219 6.70 1.88 1.74
N TYR A 220 6.96 3.18 1.59
CA TYR A 220 6.49 3.96 0.44
C TYR A 220 7.04 3.42 -0.88
N GLY A 221 6.14 2.94 -1.74
CA GLY A 221 6.44 2.29 -3.03
C GLY A 221 6.19 0.78 -3.04
N HIS A 222 5.97 0.15 -1.88
CA HIS A 222 5.80 -1.31 -1.75
C HIS A 222 4.36 -1.79 -1.57
N GLY A 223 3.44 -0.91 -1.19
CA GLY A 223 2.03 -1.28 -1.01
C GLY A 223 1.44 -0.78 0.30
N LYS A 224 0.18 -0.35 0.25
CA LYS A 224 -0.69 -0.09 1.41
C LYS A 224 -2.15 -0.10 0.99
N VAL A 225 -3.04 -0.26 1.95
CA VAL A 225 -4.48 -0.28 1.73
C VAL A 225 -5.16 0.87 2.47
N GLY A 226 -6.00 1.61 1.75
CA GLY A 226 -6.95 2.55 2.31
C GLY A 226 -8.28 1.85 2.57
N VAL A 227 -8.86 2.04 3.76
CA VAL A 227 -10.18 1.51 4.15
C VAL A 227 -11.13 2.67 4.41
N ILE A 228 -12.26 2.68 3.69
CA ILE A 228 -13.28 3.72 3.78
C ILE A 228 -14.28 3.35 4.88
N THR A 229 -14.25 4.08 5.98
CA THR A 229 -15.10 3.83 7.16
C THR A 229 -15.28 5.10 8.00
N ASP A 230 -16.20 5.08 8.97
CA ASP A 230 -16.53 6.27 9.77
C ASP A 230 -15.63 6.48 10.98
N LYS A 231 -14.98 5.42 11.47
CA LYS A 231 -14.14 5.47 12.69
C LYS A 231 -12.87 4.66 12.53
N LEU A 232 -11.83 5.10 13.23
CA LEU A 232 -10.59 4.35 13.39
C LEU A 232 -10.70 3.40 14.58
N ASP A 233 -11.39 2.28 14.40
CA ASP A 233 -11.43 1.20 15.38
C ASP A 233 -11.47 -0.16 14.67
N LEU A 234 -11.09 -1.23 15.37
CA LEU A 234 -11.01 -2.57 14.79
C LEU A 234 -12.34 -3.02 14.14
N PRO A 235 -13.52 -2.88 14.78
CA PRO A 235 -14.80 -3.22 14.13
C PRO A 235 -15.06 -2.45 12.83
N SER A 236 -14.77 -1.15 12.80
CA SER A 236 -15.04 -0.29 11.65
C SER A 236 -14.06 -0.54 10.50
N ILE A 237 -12.79 -0.84 10.80
CA ILE A 237 -11.80 -1.27 9.81
C ILE A 237 -12.18 -2.65 9.26
N TRP A 238 -12.53 -3.60 10.14
CA TRP A 238 -12.99 -4.93 9.75
C TRP A 238 -14.20 -4.87 8.82
N ASP A 239 -15.21 -4.09 9.17
CA ASP A 239 -16.41 -3.91 8.33
C ASP A 239 -16.06 -3.32 6.96
N GLY A 240 -15.14 -2.35 6.88
CA GLY A 240 -14.66 -1.79 5.61
C GLY A 240 -13.97 -2.83 4.72
N LEU A 241 -13.11 -3.66 5.31
CA LEU A 241 -12.42 -4.75 4.61
C LEU A 241 -13.42 -5.80 4.10
N MET A 242 -14.33 -6.28 4.96
CA MET A 242 -15.35 -7.28 4.61
C MET A 242 -16.31 -6.79 3.51
N ASN A 243 -16.62 -5.49 3.49
CA ASN A 243 -17.48 -4.88 2.48
C ASN A 243 -16.72 -4.30 1.28
N ARG A 244 -15.42 -4.60 1.12
CA ARG A 244 -14.62 -4.22 -0.05
C ARG A 244 -14.50 -2.71 -0.26
N ARG A 245 -14.69 -1.92 0.79
CA ARG A 245 -14.60 -0.45 0.73
C ARG A 245 -13.14 -0.02 0.81
N THR A 246 -12.35 -0.47 -0.16
CA THR A 246 -10.89 -0.39 -0.09
C THR A 246 -10.26 0.23 -1.33
N ILE A 247 -9.10 0.84 -1.12
CA ILE A 247 -8.22 1.40 -2.16
C ILE A 247 -6.84 0.76 -1.96
N ALA A 248 -6.40 -0.05 -2.91
CA ALA A 248 -5.02 -0.53 -2.95
C ALA A 248 -4.12 0.56 -3.52
N SER A 249 -2.97 0.84 -2.90
CA SER A 249 -2.03 1.87 -3.37
C SER A 249 -0.60 1.36 -3.30
N THR A 250 0.24 1.77 -4.26
CA THR A 250 1.68 1.50 -4.20
C THR A 250 2.38 2.29 -3.10
N GLY A 251 1.80 3.41 -2.65
CA GLY A 251 2.43 4.26 -1.64
C GLY A 251 1.64 5.52 -1.29
N THR A 252 1.08 6.21 -2.28
CA THR A 252 0.34 7.46 -2.10
C THR A 252 -0.98 7.26 -1.35
N ARG A 253 -1.32 8.19 -0.45
CA ARG A 253 -2.64 8.26 0.19
C ARG A 253 -3.63 9.06 -0.67
N PHE A 254 -4.30 8.39 -1.61
CA PHE A 254 -5.28 9.03 -2.49
C PHE A 254 -6.58 9.41 -1.75
N ALA A 255 -7.07 10.63 -1.95
CA ALA A 255 -8.45 10.98 -1.62
C ALA A 255 -9.33 10.63 -2.81
N VAL A 256 -10.35 9.78 -2.63
CA VAL A 256 -11.19 9.27 -3.73
C VAL A 256 -12.66 9.46 -3.38
N ASP A 257 -13.43 10.00 -4.33
CA ASP A 257 -14.88 9.87 -4.42
C ASP A 257 -15.22 9.09 -5.68
N TYR A 258 -15.76 7.89 -5.53
CA TYR A 258 -16.11 7.02 -6.65
C TYR A 258 -17.50 6.41 -6.44
N GLN A 259 -18.39 6.73 -7.37
CA GLN A 259 -19.79 6.31 -7.35
C GLN A 259 -20.22 5.81 -8.74
N LEU A 260 -21.09 4.82 -8.75
CA LEU A 260 -21.74 4.31 -9.95
C LEU A 260 -23.21 4.01 -9.64
N GLY A 261 -24.11 4.63 -10.41
CA GLY A 261 -25.54 4.54 -10.13
C GLY A 261 -25.88 5.17 -8.79
N GLY A 262 -26.39 4.36 -7.86
CA GLY A 262 -26.69 4.78 -6.49
C GLY A 262 -25.73 4.22 -5.44
N GLY A 263 -24.64 3.58 -5.84
CA GLY A 263 -23.71 2.91 -4.94
C GLY A 263 -22.29 3.43 -5.02
N SER A 264 -21.47 2.92 -4.12
CA SER A 264 -20.10 3.31 -3.81
C SER A 264 -19.14 2.12 -3.89
N VAL A 265 -17.85 2.39 -3.69
CA VAL A 265 -16.75 1.41 -3.71
C VAL A 265 -17.13 0.12 -2.96
N GLY A 266 -17.04 -1.04 -3.63
CA GLY A 266 -17.29 -2.35 -3.03
C GLY A 266 -18.75 -2.84 -3.12
N GLU A 267 -19.69 -1.97 -3.49
CA GLU A 267 -21.12 -2.26 -3.49
C GLU A 267 -21.62 -2.90 -4.81
N VAL A 268 -22.81 -3.49 -4.73
CA VAL A 268 -23.56 -4.00 -5.88
C VAL A 268 -24.79 -3.12 -6.06
N VAL A 269 -24.98 -2.56 -7.24
CA VAL A 269 -26.09 -1.67 -7.56
C VAL A 269 -27.06 -2.32 -8.55
N ARG A 270 -28.29 -1.82 -8.56
CA ARG A 270 -29.27 -2.23 -9.57
C ARG A 270 -28.87 -1.71 -10.94
N ARG A 271 -28.77 -2.60 -11.93
CA ARG A 271 -28.53 -2.25 -13.33
C ARG A 271 -29.63 -1.37 -13.89
N GLN A 272 -29.23 -0.36 -14.64
CA GLN A 272 -30.11 0.52 -15.40
C GLN A 272 -29.52 0.73 -16.80
N ALA A 273 -30.34 1.15 -17.77
CA ALA A 273 -29.88 1.44 -19.13
C ALA A 273 -28.84 2.58 -19.15
N THR A 274 -28.87 3.45 -18.14
CA THR A 274 -27.92 4.54 -17.94
C THR A 274 -27.75 4.73 -16.43
N MET A 275 -26.52 4.88 -15.97
CA MET A 275 -26.17 5.06 -14.55
C MET A 275 -25.19 6.21 -14.42
N PRO A 276 -25.40 7.19 -13.53
CA PRO A 276 -24.41 8.23 -13.30
C PRO A 276 -23.12 7.62 -12.75
N LEU A 277 -21.99 7.91 -13.36
CA LEU A 277 -20.65 7.62 -12.86
C LEU A 277 -20.04 8.94 -12.41
N ARG A 278 -19.60 9.00 -11.16
CA ARG A 278 -18.85 10.14 -10.61
C ARG A 278 -17.53 9.65 -10.09
N PHE A 279 -16.46 10.32 -10.50
CA PHE A 279 -15.12 10.01 -10.06
C PHE A 279 -14.35 11.29 -9.78
N ALA A 280 -13.87 11.45 -8.56
CA ALA A 280 -12.91 12.48 -8.19
C ALA A 280 -11.75 11.86 -7.42
N VAL A 281 -10.54 12.31 -7.69
CA VAL A 281 -9.33 11.88 -6.99
C VAL A 281 -8.36 13.01 -6.75
N GLU A 282 -7.73 13.03 -5.59
CA GLU A 282 -6.53 13.82 -5.30
C GLU A 282 -5.37 12.90 -4.92
N GLY A 283 -4.20 13.11 -5.52
CA GLY A 283 -2.94 12.40 -5.23
C GLY A 283 -1.86 13.30 -4.63
N SER A 284 -0.66 12.78 -4.41
CA SER A 284 0.53 13.48 -3.87
C SER A 284 1.40 14.20 -4.92
N ALA A 285 1.11 13.96 -6.19
CA ALA A 285 1.87 14.32 -7.39
C ALA A 285 0.88 14.40 -8.58
N PRO A 286 1.26 14.99 -9.73
CA PRO A 286 0.36 15.12 -10.87
C PRO A 286 -0.33 13.82 -11.26
N ILE A 287 -1.65 13.87 -11.48
CA ILE A 287 -2.40 12.74 -12.02
C ILE A 287 -2.06 12.66 -13.50
N GLU A 288 -1.39 11.59 -13.91
CA GLU A 288 -1.08 11.34 -15.32
C GLU A 288 -2.32 10.82 -16.05
N ARG A 289 -3.03 9.89 -15.41
CA ARG A 289 -4.18 9.23 -16.01
C ARG A 289 -5.07 8.52 -15.00
N VAL A 290 -6.35 8.43 -15.33
CA VAL A 290 -7.31 7.52 -14.70
C VAL A 290 -7.78 6.52 -15.74
N ASP A 291 -7.54 5.24 -15.49
CA ASP A 291 -8.09 4.15 -16.27
C ASP A 291 -9.40 3.67 -15.61
N LEU A 292 -10.50 3.68 -16.35
CA LEU A 292 -11.75 3.01 -15.97
C LEU A 292 -11.77 1.62 -16.62
N ILE A 293 -11.81 0.59 -15.78
CA ILE A 293 -11.77 -0.81 -16.20
C ILE A 293 -13.15 -1.41 -16.00
N GLU A 294 -13.76 -1.80 -17.12
CA GLU A 294 -15.15 -2.22 -17.22
C GLU A 294 -15.22 -3.66 -17.69
N GLY A 295 -15.83 -4.53 -16.89
CA GLY A 295 -15.98 -5.94 -17.24
C GLY A 295 -17.43 -6.37 -17.28
N ALA A 296 -17.81 -7.11 -18.32
CA ALA A 296 -19.13 -7.71 -18.47
C ALA A 296 -19.09 -8.87 -19.48
N ASN A 297 -19.83 -9.95 -19.21
CA ASN A 297 -19.96 -11.11 -20.11
C ASN A 297 -18.60 -11.66 -20.61
N GLY A 298 -17.64 -11.83 -19.68
CA GLY A 298 -16.29 -12.34 -19.98
C GLY A 298 -15.38 -11.39 -20.78
N ARG A 299 -15.84 -10.18 -21.12
CA ARG A 299 -15.06 -9.15 -21.82
C ARG A 299 -14.65 -8.05 -20.84
N CYS A 300 -13.48 -7.47 -21.08
CA CYS A 300 -12.95 -6.33 -20.34
C CYS A 300 -12.58 -5.20 -21.31
N ARG A 301 -12.93 -3.97 -20.95
CA ARG A 301 -12.54 -2.74 -21.64
C ARG A 301 -11.79 -1.84 -20.67
N VAL A 302 -10.72 -1.21 -21.15
CA VAL A 302 -9.99 -0.16 -20.41
C VAL A 302 -10.21 1.16 -21.15
N ARG A 303 -10.90 2.11 -20.51
CA ARG A 303 -11.01 3.50 -20.98
C ARG A 303 -10.00 4.36 -20.25
N ARG A 304 -9.23 5.13 -21.01
CA ARG A 304 -8.11 5.93 -20.51
C ARG A 304 -8.50 7.39 -20.51
N LEU A 305 -8.65 7.98 -19.34
CA LEU A 305 -8.95 9.40 -19.14
C LEU A 305 -7.65 10.12 -18.78
N LEU A 306 -7.16 10.95 -19.70
CA LEU A 306 -5.90 11.67 -19.52
C LEU A 306 -6.04 12.68 -18.38
N GLY A 307 -4.98 12.77 -17.57
CA GLY A 307 -4.86 13.80 -16.56
C GLY A 307 -4.69 15.20 -17.16
N PRO A 308 -4.77 16.22 -16.31
CA PRO A 308 -4.61 17.62 -16.70
C PRO A 308 -3.18 17.91 -17.19
N ASP A 309 -3.04 18.93 -18.03
CA ASP A 309 -1.74 19.43 -18.46
C ASP A 309 -0.94 19.97 -17.27
N LEU A 310 0.39 19.78 -17.34
CA LEU A 310 1.29 20.34 -16.33
C LEU A 310 1.23 21.87 -16.34
N ASP A 311 1.14 22.49 -15.16
CA ASP A 311 1.34 23.93 -14.98
C ASP A 311 2.76 24.26 -14.58
N PHE A 312 3.19 25.45 -14.96
CA PHE A 312 4.42 26.08 -14.49
C PHE A 312 4.17 27.53 -14.04
N ASP A 313 2.95 28.04 -14.18
CA ASP A 313 2.59 29.38 -13.75
C ASP A 313 2.23 29.37 -12.26
N PHE A 314 2.74 30.37 -11.56
CA PHE A 314 2.44 30.56 -10.15
C PHE A 314 1.15 31.38 -9.96
N ALA A 315 0.26 30.89 -9.12
CA ALA A 315 -0.91 31.62 -8.65
C ALA A 315 -1.18 31.29 -7.17
N PRO A 316 -1.76 32.19 -6.37
CA PRO A 316 -2.22 31.85 -5.03
C PRO A 316 -3.19 30.65 -5.04
N GLY A 317 -3.03 29.71 -4.12
CA GLY A 317 -3.85 28.49 -4.08
C GLY A 317 -3.18 27.31 -3.35
N ARG A 318 -3.74 26.11 -3.55
CA ARG A 318 -3.23 24.86 -2.96
C ARG A 318 -2.07 24.29 -3.77
N TYR A 319 -1.02 23.86 -3.08
CA TYR A 319 0.16 23.22 -3.67
C TYR A 319 0.60 21.98 -2.88
N LYS A 320 1.20 21.01 -3.57
CA LYS A 320 1.95 19.91 -2.97
C LYS A 320 3.44 20.02 -3.29
N ILE A 321 4.30 19.91 -2.28
CA ILE A 321 5.75 20.04 -2.41
C ILE A 321 6.44 18.87 -1.73
N LYS A 322 7.15 18.03 -2.49
CA LYS A 322 7.92 16.92 -1.94
C LYS A 322 9.32 17.36 -1.52
N VAL A 323 9.65 17.23 -0.24
CA VAL A 323 11.01 17.41 0.30
C VAL A 323 11.61 16.03 0.53
N GLU A 324 12.72 15.74 -0.13
CA GLU A 324 13.33 14.41 -0.19
C GLU A 324 14.81 14.49 0.15
N CYS A 325 15.34 13.49 0.87
CA CYS A 325 16.73 13.41 1.29
C CYS A 325 17.28 11.98 1.19
N GLY A 326 18.60 11.86 1.18
CA GLY A 326 19.26 10.55 1.31
C GLY A 326 20.04 10.04 0.10
N TRP A 327 20.27 10.87 -0.93
CA TRP A 327 21.33 10.58 -1.90
C TRP A 327 22.70 10.67 -1.23
N GLY A 328 23.75 10.07 -1.81
CA GLY A 328 25.12 10.06 -1.29
C GLY A 328 25.94 8.91 -1.89
N ARG A 329 27.16 8.68 -1.40
CA ARG A 329 27.97 7.50 -1.79
C ARG A 329 27.40 6.22 -1.17
N ALA A 330 27.43 5.12 -1.93
CA ALA A 330 27.07 3.80 -1.41
C ALA A 330 27.95 3.49 -0.19
N ASP A 331 27.34 2.99 0.91
CA ASP A 331 27.90 2.80 2.27
C ASP A 331 27.70 3.96 3.26
N THR A 332 27.28 5.14 2.81
CA THR A 332 27.02 6.26 3.71
C THR A 332 25.65 6.13 4.36
N ARG A 333 25.62 6.19 5.69
CA ARG A 333 24.39 6.33 6.48
C ARG A 333 24.26 7.80 6.87
N SER A 334 23.09 8.39 6.62
CA SER A 334 22.85 9.80 6.96
C SER A 334 21.60 9.94 7.80
N ASP A 335 21.78 10.48 9.00
CA ASP A 335 20.71 10.96 9.86
C ASP A 335 20.33 12.38 9.41
N TRP A 336 19.04 12.59 9.20
CA TRP A 336 18.47 13.86 8.76
C TRP A 336 17.59 14.44 9.84
N ASP A 337 17.68 15.75 10.02
CA ASP A 337 16.77 16.54 10.85
C ASP A 337 16.40 17.79 10.06
N ILE A 338 15.20 17.77 9.47
CA ILE A 338 14.77 18.71 8.45
C ILE A 338 13.59 19.51 8.98
N SER A 339 13.73 20.84 8.96
CA SER A 339 12.66 21.78 9.24
C SER A 339 12.19 22.42 7.95
N CYS A 340 10.89 22.32 7.66
CA CYS A 340 10.23 22.99 6.56
C CYS A 340 9.29 24.06 7.12
N HIS A 341 9.45 25.31 6.70
CA HIS A 341 8.65 26.43 7.17
C HIS A 341 8.04 27.22 6.02
N VAL A 342 6.71 27.26 5.98
CA VAL A 342 5.90 27.99 5.00
C VAL A 342 5.73 29.43 5.49
N ARG A 343 6.20 30.40 4.70
CA ARG A 343 6.03 31.85 4.93
C ARG A 343 5.15 32.41 3.83
N GLY A 344 4.22 33.31 4.15
CA GLY A 344 3.25 33.78 3.13
C GLY A 344 2.26 32.68 2.71
N GLY A 345 1.89 31.81 3.65
CA GLY A 345 0.97 30.70 3.41
C GLY A 345 0.69 29.94 4.69
N ARG A 346 0.04 28.78 4.58
CA ARG A 346 -0.16 27.82 5.67
C ARG A 346 0.13 26.40 5.23
N LEU A 347 0.60 25.58 6.16
CA LEU A 347 0.68 24.13 6.04
C LEU A 347 -0.73 23.56 6.31
N LEU A 348 -1.29 22.85 5.32
CA LEU A 348 -2.60 22.20 5.41
C LEU A 348 -2.48 20.73 5.83
N GLY A 349 -1.40 20.06 5.41
CA GLY A 349 -1.27 18.63 5.58
C GLY A 349 0.14 18.12 5.28
N LEU A 350 0.35 16.86 5.65
CA LEU A 350 1.63 16.19 5.53
C LEU A 350 1.42 14.72 5.16
N GLU A 351 1.96 14.32 4.02
CA GLU A 351 2.09 12.91 3.66
C GLU A 351 3.53 12.45 3.91
N ARG A 352 3.65 11.31 4.58
CA ARG A 352 4.94 10.72 4.95
C ARG A 352 5.29 9.64 3.93
N CYS A 353 6.35 9.85 3.19
CA CYS A 353 6.87 8.94 2.17
C CYS A 353 8.09 8.19 2.71
N PHE A 354 7.99 7.70 3.94
CA PHE A 354 9.07 6.99 4.61
C PHE A 354 9.26 5.59 4.06
N ARG A 355 10.51 5.15 4.04
CA ARG A 355 10.95 3.90 3.42
C ARG A 355 11.82 3.10 4.36
N HIS A 356 11.83 1.79 4.16
CA HIS A 356 12.81 0.94 4.83
C HIS A 356 14.22 1.36 4.41
N SER A 357 15.14 1.31 5.36
CA SER A 357 16.55 1.51 5.09
C SER A 357 17.34 0.37 5.73
N THR A 358 18.15 -0.29 4.92
CA THR A 358 18.87 -1.52 5.26
C THR A 358 19.94 -1.23 6.32
N TYR A 359 19.58 -1.37 7.59
CA TYR A 359 20.46 -1.20 8.76
C TYR A 359 20.54 -2.49 9.58
N PRO A 360 21.55 -2.64 10.47
CA PRO A 360 21.47 -3.65 11.51
C PRO A 360 20.17 -3.47 12.31
N MET A 361 19.47 -4.58 12.50
CA MET A 361 18.13 -4.65 13.12
C MET A 361 18.19 -4.57 14.66
N ASP A 362 19.27 -4.03 15.21
CA ASP A 362 19.49 -3.89 16.65
C ASP A 362 18.81 -2.63 17.22
N GLU A 363 18.44 -1.67 16.38
CA GLU A 363 17.69 -0.50 16.83
C GLU A 363 16.22 -0.87 17.12
N MET A 364 15.71 -0.42 18.27
CA MET A 364 14.34 -0.72 18.73
C MET A 364 13.34 0.39 18.43
N ALA A 365 13.80 1.60 18.13
CA ALA A 365 12.95 2.75 17.83
C ALA A 365 12.99 3.07 16.33
N SER A 366 11.92 3.70 15.83
CA SER A 366 11.87 4.23 14.48
C SER A 366 12.85 5.39 14.31
N SER A 367 13.54 5.41 13.17
CA SER A 367 14.38 6.54 12.77
C SER A 367 13.60 7.64 12.05
N GLU A 368 12.41 7.32 11.52
CA GLU A 368 11.57 8.24 10.79
C GLU A 368 10.44 8.74 11.67
N GLN A 369 10.42 10.04 11.94
CA GLN A 369 9.40 10.63 12.81
C GLN A 369 9.12 12.08 12.46
N VAL A 370 7.88 12.51 12.70
CA VAL A 370 7.51 13.92 12.70
C VAL A 370 7.61 14.42 14.13
N VAL A 371 8.56 15.32 14.38
CA VAL A 371 8.92 15.80 15.71
C VAL A 371 8.06 16.99 16.11
N GLU A 372 7.79 17.90 15.17
CA GLU A 372 6.99 19.09 15.39
C GLU A 372 6.11 19.35 14.16
N GLN A 373 4.87 19.78 14.38
CA GLN A 373 3.98 20.22 13.31
C GLN A 373 3.02 21.30 13.83
N ASP A 374 2.93 22.41 13.12
CA ASP A 374 1.93 23.47 13.29
C ASP A 374 1.41 23.95 11.92
N ASP A 375 0.60 25.00 11.90
CA ASP A 375 -0.03 25.53 10.68
C ASP A 375 0.95 26.22 9.70
N ALA A 376 2.24 26.28 10.01
CA ALA A 376 3.27 26.89 9.15
C ALA A 376 4.60 26.13 9.14
N ARG A 377 4.80 25.12 9.98
CA ARG A 377 6.07 24.41 10.12
C ARG A 377 5.85 22.93 10.33
N VAL A 378 6.75 22.15 9.74
CA VAL A 378 6.97 20.74 10.10
C VAL A 378 8.46 20.51 10.31
N ARG A 379 8.81 19.79 11.38
CA ARG A 379 10.15 19.26 11.61
C ARG A 379 10.06 17.75 11.62
N TRP A 380 10.88 17.09 10.83
CA TRP A 380 10.92 15.65 10.72
C TRP A 380 12.34 15.13 10.70
N GLN A 381 12.49 13.93 11.24
CA GLN A 381 13.74 13.19 11.27
C GLN A 381 13.58 11.92 10.45
N ALA A 382 14.67 11.48 9.85
CA ALA A 382 14.70 10.28 9.06
C ALA A 382 16.12 9.79 8.92
N ARG A 383 16.28 8.50 8.64
CA ARG A 383 17.57 7.96 8.27
C ARG A 383 17.53 7.36 6.88
N ALA A 384 18.53 7.73 6.09
CA ALA A 384 18.64 7.28 4.72
C ALA A 384 19.97 6.57 4.45
N VAL A 385 19.92 5.56 3.58
CA VAL A 385 21.07 5.01 2.89
C VAL A 385 20.88 5.30 1.41
N PRO A 386 21.90 5.81 0.71
CA PRO A 386 21.85 6.00 -0.72
C PRO A 386 21.43 4.71 -1.41
N ASN A 387 20.50 4.83 -2.34
CA ASN A 387 19.86 3.72 -3.02
C ASN A 387 20.90 2.63 -3.37
N PRO A 388 20.82 1.43 -2.78
CA PRO A 388 21.73 0.35 -3.10
C PRO A 388 21.36 -0.12 -4.50
N SER A 389 21.99 0.46 -5.53
CA SER A 389 21.78 0.04 -6.90
C SER A 389 22.01 -1.47 -7.02
N GLY A 390 20.92 -2.24 -7.18
CA GLY A 390 20.94 -3.66 -7.50
C GLY A 390 21.57 -4.59 -6.45
N MET A 391 21.80 -4.16 -5.20
CA MET A 391 22.57 -4.95 -4.23
C MET A 391 21.75 -5.88 -3.34
N VAL A 392 20.44 -5.66 -3.20
CA VAL A 392 19.56 -6.57 -2.45
C VAL A 392 18.69 -7.32 -3.44
N GLY A 393 19.13 -8.52 -3.83
CA GLY A 393 18.31 -9.42 -4.61
C GLY A 393 17.06 -9.81 -3.81
N GLY A 394 15.88 -9.59 -4.38
CA GLY A 394 14.65 -10.24 -3.95
C GLY A 394 13.57 -9.39 -3.30
N THR A 395 13.83 -8.16 -2.80
CA THR A 395 12.81 -7.45 -2.00
C THR A 395 12.64 -5.95 -2.23
N HIS A 396 13.40 -5.31 -3.12
CA HIS A 396 13.35 -3.84 -3.31
C HIS A 396 13.57 -3.38 -4.76
N PHE A 397 13.08 -4.14 -5.75
CA PHE A 397 13.39 -3.85 -7.16
C PHE A 397 12.93 -2.46 -7.64
N ASN A 398 11.97 -1.83 -6.96
CA ASN A 398 11.32 -0.58 -7.40
C ASN A 398 11.39 0.61 -6.42
N ALA A 399 11.90 0.43 -5.19
CA ALA A 399 11.93 1.50 -4.19
C ALA A 399 13.36 1.99 -3.92
N GLY A 400 13.59 3.30 -4.08
CA GLY A 400 14.86 3.92 -3.73
C GLY A 400 15.01 4.12 -2.21
N GLY A 401 16.24 4.16 -1.70
CA GLY A 401 16.52 4.35 -0.25
C GLY A 401 16.36 5.78 0.29
N THR A 402 15.82 6.72 -0.50
CA THR A 402 15.58 8.11 -0.06
C THR A 402 14.39 8.19 0.89
N GLN A 403 14.39 9.20 1.75
CA GLN A 403 13.30 9.51 2.67
C GLN A 403 12.63 10.81 2.24
N ALA A 404 11.31 10.92 2.38
CA ALA A 404 10.61 12.14 1.98
C ALA A 404 9.35 12.41 2.78
N VAL A 405 8.94 13.68 2.72
CA VAL A 405 7.59 14.13 3.06
C VAL A 405 7.02 14.95 1.90
N VAL A 406 5.70 14.91 1.73
CA VAL A 406 4.97 15.82 0.84
C VAL A 406 4.19 16.79 1.70
N LEU A 407 4.52 18.07 1.56
CA LEU A 407 3.83 19.18 2.20
C LEU A 407 2.61 19.54 1.36
N GLU A 408 1.43 19.62 1.96
CA GLU A 408 0.28 20.29 1.35
C GLU A 408 0.17 21.68 1.96
N ILE A 409 0.15 22.71 1.13
CA ILE A 409 0.14 24.10 1.56
C ILE A 409 -0.93 24.90 0.84
N GLU A 410 -1.40 25.97 1.48
CA GLU A 410 -2.12 27.07 0.81
C GLU A 410 -1.20 28.29 0.76
N ALA A 411 -0.95 28.79 -0.44
CA ALA A 411 0.03 29.83 -0.73
C ALA A 411 -0.64 31.15 -1.13
N ASN A 412 -0.11 32.28 -0.64
CA ASN A 412 -0.42 33.61 -1.18
C ASN A 412 0.61 34.03 -2.25
N SER A 413 0.49 35.25 -2.80
CA SER A 413 1.36 35.79 -3.86
C SER A 413 2.85 35.87 -3.52
N ASP A 414 3.20 35.89 -2.24
CA ASP A 414 4.57 36.07 -1.75
C ASP A 414 5.06 34.84 -0.98
N CYS A 415 4.43 33.68 -1.22
CA CYS A 415 4.72 32.45 -0.50
C CYS A 415 6.17 31.99 -0.73
N ARG A 416 6.83 31.58 0.35
CA ARG A 416 8.17 31.01 0.36
C ARG A 416 8.21 29.77 1.23
N LEU A 417 9.03 28.80 0.83
CA LEU A 417 9.35 27.62 1.61
C LEU A 417 10.81 27.70 2.07
N GLN A 418 11.01 27.80 3.38
CA GLN A 418 12.32 27.63 3.98
C GLN A 418 12.54 26.16 4.36
N VAL A 419 13.63 25.56 3.91
CA VAL A 419 14.04 24.19 4.28
C VAL A 419 15.42 24.22 4.90
N THR A 420 15.52 23.82 6.17
CA THR A 420 16.77 23.86 6.94
C THR A 420 17.12 22.46 7.47
N THR A 421 18.40 22.09 7.38
CA THR A 421 18.99 20.86 7.93
C THR A 421 20.46 21.11 8.30
N SER A 422 21.15 20.11 8.84
CA SER A 422 22.61 20.19 9.03
C SER A 422 23.30 20.29 7.65
N GLY A 423 23.82 21.48 7.32
CA GLY A 423 24.55 21.75 6.08
C GLY A 423 23.74 22.36 4.93
N ALA A 424 22.45 22.67 5.11
CA ALA A 424 21.68 23.44 4.14
C ALA A 424 20.61 24.33 4.78
N ASP A 425 20.44 25.54 4.24
CA ASP A 425 19.35 26.47 4.55
C ASP A 425 18.86 27.09 3.24
N LEU A 426 17.80 26.51 2.69
CA LEU A 426 17.21 26.87 1.40
C LEU A 426 16.01 27.77 1.65
N ASP A 427 16.04 29.02 1.19
CA ASP A 427 14.89 29.94 1.23
C ASP A 427 14.35 30.13 -0.20
N LEU A 428 13.26 29.43 -0.53
CA LEU A 428 12.79 29.26 -1.91
C LEU A 428 11.47 29.99 -2.14
N ALA A 429 11.41 30.85 -3.16
CA ALA A 429 10.14 31.44 -3.59
C ALA A 429 9.28 30.36 -4.25
N LEU A 430 7.99 30.32 -3.90
CA LEU A 430 7.10 29.33 -4.50
C LEU A 430 6.92 29.54 -6.00
N SER A 431 7.02 30.80 -6.45
CA SER A 431 7.03 31.18 -7.87
C SER A 431 8.16 30.56 -8.67
N ASP A 432 9.31 30.29 -8.04
CA ASP A 432 10.45 29.63 -8.69
C ASP A 432 10.28 28.11 -8.61
N LEU A 433 9.79 27.61 -7.46
CA LEU A 433 9.55 26.18 -7.25
C LEU A 433 8.46 25.59 -8.15
N VAL A 434 7.49 26.37 -8.63
CA VAL A 434 6.54 25.86 -9.64
C VAL A 434 7.23 25.57 -10.97
N VAL A 435 8.33 26.25 -11.29
CA VAL A 435 9.07 26.08 -12.55
C VAL A 435 10.04 24.90 -12.45
N GLU A 436 10.84 24.84 -11.38
CA GLU A 436 11.91 23.84 -11.25
C GLU A 436 12.14 23.35 -9.81
N SER A 437 12.77 22.18 -9.69
CA SER A 437 13.20 21.63 -8.39
C SER A 437 14.58 22.12 -8.01
N VAL A 438 14.83 22.29 -6.71
CA VAL A 438 16.15 22.69 -6.18
C VAL A 438 16.76 21.52 -5.41
N GLY A 439 18.05 21.25 -5.65
CA GLY A 439 18.81 20.23 -4.93
C GLY A 439 20.16 20.75 -4.44
N GLN A 440 20.59 20.28 -3.27
CA GLN A 440 21.85 20.69 -2.65
C GLN A 440 22.52 19.50 -1.97
N GLN A 441 23.81 19.30 -2.26
CA GLN A 441 24.68 18.45 -1.45
C GLN A 441 25.11 19.18 -0.16
N ILE A 442 25.14 18.50 0.97
CA ILE A 442 25.36 19.13 2.29
C ILE A 442 26.85 19.33 2.65
N ASP A 443 27.76 18.59 2.00
CA ASP A 443 29.21 18.65 2.23
C ASP A 443 30.01 18.42 0.93
N GLY A 444 29.57 19.05 -0.17
CA GLY A 444 30.24 18.98 -1.47
C GLY A 444 29.90 17.75 -2.33
N PHE A 445 30.64 17.57 -3.43
CA PHE A 445 30.27 16.60 -4.48
C PHE A 445 30.25 15.15 -3.98
N GLY A 446 29.10 14.49 -4.16
CA GLY A 446 28.88 13.09 -3.75
C GLY A 446 28.61 12.90 -2.25
N SER A 447 28.58 13.98 -1.46
CA SER A 447 28.09 13.94 -0.08
C SER A 447 26.57 13.76 -0.04
N PRO A 448 25.97 13.53 1.14
CA PRO A 448 24.54 13.40 1.23
C PRO A 448 23.79 14.62 0.67
N ALA A 449 22.63 14.41 0.07
CA ALA A 449 21.90 15.50 -0.58
C ALA A 449 20.43 15.56 -0.21
N ILE A 450 19.89 16.78 -0.27
CA ILE A 450 18.48 17.12 -0.12
C ILE A 450 17.95 17.69 -1.45
N LYS A 451 16.69 17.42 -1.74
CA LYS A 451 15.96 17.92 -2.90
C LYS A 451 14.60 18.45 -2.47
N VAL A 452 14.29 19.68 -2.86
CA VAL A 452 12.93 20.24 -2.85
C VAL A 452 12.38 20.11 -4.27
N ASN A 453 11.40 19.23 -4.45
CA ASN A 453 10.77 19.02 -5.75
C ASN A 453 9.91 20.24 -6.14
N ARG A 454 9.51 20.28 -7.40
CA ARG A 454 8.60 21.32 -7.90
C ARG A 454 7.35 21.42 -7.03
N ALA A 455 6.85 22.64 -6.86
CA ALA A 455 5.55 22.88 -6.27
C ALA A 455 4.47 22.54 -7.29
N ILE A 456 3.63 21.56 -6.96
CA ILE A 456 2.60 21.05 -7.85
C ILE A 456 1.28 21.73 -7.49
N PRO A 457 0.64 22.49 -8.40
CA PRO A 457 -0.64 23.13 -8.11
C PRO A 457 -1.78 22.10 -8.05
N GLU A 458 -2.85 22.46 -7.35
CA GLU A 458 -4.06 21.64 -7.16
C GLU A 458 -4.62 21.04 -8.44
N ARG A 459 -4.68 21.85 -9.50
CA ARG A 459 -5.19 21.42 -10.79
C ARG A 459 -4.41 20.26 -11.39
N ALA A 460 -3.15 20.03 -10.99
CA ALA A 460 -2.31 18.97 -11.52
C ALA A 460 -2.44 17.67 -10.70
N PHE A 461 -2.57 17.77 -9.37
CA PHE A 461 -2.70 16.61 -8.49
C PHE A 461 -4.17 16.19 -8.23
N SER A 462 -5.13 16.88 -8.82
CA SER A 462 -6.57 16.60 -8.72
C SER A 462 -7.16 16.26 -10.08
N PHE A 463 -8.11 15.33 -10.11
CA PHE A 463 -8.83 14.92 -11.31
C PHE A 463 -10.30 14.66 -10.98
N ALA A 464 -11.22 15.11 -11.82
CA ALA A 464 -12.65 14.83 -11.70
C ALA A 464 -13.24 14.46 -13.06
N HIS A 465 -14.16 13.50 -13.07
CA HIS A 465 -14.86 13.01 -14.25
C HIS A 465 -16.27 12.57 -13.88
N ASP A 466 -17.26 13.13 -14.58
CA ASP A 466 -18.66 12.75 -14.45
C ASP A 466 -19.19 12.32 -15.83
N GLU A 467 -19.94 11.23 -15.87
CA GLU A 467 -20.59 10.79 -17.10
C GLU A 467 -21.83 9.94 -16.85
N ASP A 468 -22.63 9.78 -17.90
CA ASP A 468 -23.71 8.82 -17.96
C ASP A 468 -23.17 7.48 -18.47
N PHE A 469 -22.81 6.58 -17.55
CA PHE A 469 -22.31 5.25 -17.86
C PHE A 469 -23.43 4.37 -18.44
N GLN A 470 -23.14 3.71 -19.56
CA GLN A 470 -24.07 2.80 -20.24
C GLN A 470 -23.52 1.37 -20.16
N PRO A 471 -24.10 0.50 -19.32
CA PRO A 471 -23.75 -0.92 -19.32
C PRO A 471 -23.93 -1.53 -20.71
N PRO A 472 -23.13 -2.54 -21.10
CA PRO A 472 -23.38 -3.31 -22.31
C PRO A 472 -24.81 -3.85 -22.34
N THR A 473 -25.47 -3.73 -23.49
CA THR A 473 -26.87 -4.14 -23.67
C THR A 473 -27.04 -5.65 -23.64
N ASP A 474 -25.98 -6.40 -23.93
CA ASP A 474 -25.90 -7.86 -23.96
C ASP A 474 -25.37 -8.48 -22.67
N ALA A 475 -25.37 -7.72 -21.56
CA ALA A 475 -24.96 -8.21 -20.24
C ALA A 475 -25.91 -7.69 -19.15
N GLU A 476 -26.42 -8.60 -18.33
CA GLU A 476 -27.21 -8.25 -17.14
C GLU A 476 -26.33 -7.92 -15.93
N THR A 477 -25.09 -8.43 -15.90
CA THR A 477 -24.16 -8.18 -14.81
C THR A 477 -22.82 -7.66 -15.31
N GLY A 478 -22.14 -6.90 -14.46
CA GLY A 478 -20.78 -6.45 -14.72
C GLY A 478 -20.19 -5.67 -13.56
N PHE A 479 -19.01 -5.12 -13.80
CA PHE A 479 -18.28 -4.31 -12.83
C PHE A 479 -17.57 -3.14 -13.50
N CYS A 480 -17.29 -2.12 -12.71
CA CYS A 480 -16.39 -1.04 -13.04
C CYS A 480 -15.45 -0.82 -11.86
N TYR A 481 -14.15 -0.66 -12.13
CA TYR A 481 -13.18 -0.21 -11.13
C TYR A 481 -12.25 0.83 -11.76
N ALA A 482 -11.58 1.61 -10.91
CA ALA A 482 -10.69 2.67 -11.36
C ALA A 482 -9.24 2.36 -10.99
N ARG A 483 -8.33 2.69 -11.89
CA ARG A 483 -6.88 2.65 -11.65
C ARG A 483 -6.29 4.03 -11.92
N VAL A 484 -5.69 4.63 -10.91
CA VAL A 484 -5.09 5.98 -10.97
C VAL A 484 -3.58 5.85 -11.11
N ILE A 485 -2.98 6.63 -12.00
CA ILE A 485 -1.54 6.67 -12.25
C ILE A 485 -1.07 8.12 -12.06
N GLN A 486 -0.04 8.30 -11.24
CA GLN A 486 0.63 9.57 -11.05
C GLN A 486 1.92 9.66 -11.86
N SER A 487 2.38 10.87 -12.16
CA SER A 487 3.61 11.11 -12.91
C SER A 487 4.89 10.66 -12.20
N ASP A 488 4.84 10.41 -10.89
CA ASP A 488 5.96 9.83 -10.11
C ASP A 488 5.93 8.29 -10.09
N GLY A 489 5.04 7.70 -10.89
CA GLY A 489 4.84 6.26 -11.04
C GLY A 489 3.92 5.66 -9.98
N GLN A 490 3.54 6.37 -8.91
CA GLN A 490 2.64 5.80 -7.90
C GLN A 490 1.26 5.53 -8.50
N MET A 491 0.66 4.42 -8.08
CA MET A 491 -0.62 3.94 -8.58
C MET A 491 -1.59 3.61 -7.45
N ALA A 492 -2.88 3.66 -7.77
CA ALA A 492 -3.92 3.07 -6.93
C ALA A 492 -4.95 2.29 -7.76
N TRP A 493 -5.53 1.26 -7.13
CA TRP A 493 -6.66 0.50 -7.60
C TRP A 493 -7.81 0.66 -6.60
N ILE A 494 -8.88 1.32 -7.03
CA ILE A 494 -10.08 1.51 -6.24
C ILE A 494 -10.95 0.27 -6.44
N SER A 495 -11.45 -0.34 -5.37
CA SER A 495 -12.23 -1.58 -5.48
C SER A 495 -13.46 -1.44 -6.39
N PRO A 496 -13.89 -2.52 -7.05
CA PRO A 496 -14.97 -2.44 -8.03
C PRO A 496 -16.31 -2.05 -7.42
N ILE A 497 -17.17 -1.48 -8.26
CA ILE A 497 -18.62 -1.41 -8.06
C ILE A 497 -19.25 -2.36 -9.10
N TRP A 498 -20.13 -3.24 -8.64
CA TRP A 498 -20.84 -4.18 -9.51
C TRP A 498 -22.25 -3.68 -9.83
N TYR A 499 -22.79 -4.09 -10.96
CA TYR A 499 -24.20 -3.89 -11.30
C TYR A 499 -24.85 -5.21 -11.71
N GLU A 500 -26.12 -5.39 -11.35
CA GLU A 500 -26.95 -6.56 -11.70
C GLU A 500 -28.45 -6.28 -11.79
#